data_AF-A0AAI9XYA6-F1
#
_entry.id   AF-A0AAI9XYA6-F1
#
_cell.length_a   1.000
_cell.length_b   1.000
_cell.length_c   1.000
_cell.angle_alpha   90.00
_cell.angle_beta   90.00
_cell.angle_gamma   90.00
#
_symmetry.space_group_name_H-M   'P 1'
#
loop_
_entity.id
_entity.type
_entity.pdbx_description
1 polymer ?
#
loop_
_entity_poly.entity_id
_entity_poly.type
_entity_poly.pdbx_seq_one_letter_code
_entity_poly.pdbx_strand_id
1 'polypeptide(L)'
;MPRPSFAEDAPEPDTPQVATPTTQPVYSDASSSYWPPGWNYNRYQHATAEDVTSLPVDELLKMQAGLRDVLGEEGVGQLAMHVFEEQQRDAERTGDESTAETAKKSEIEHMPPNWLKHWKQRHEGQTWGMVAFRTACYDDQERWETFAKQVRRIVEIPFQRDADGADVHEYFKDAESKFEIRWVEDPALAGATADDLRDKFGDMKSELPAGFSEQVFLVATSAVIASVLDLGEGGRPTTKSKWWRTSAPFFLAVAADTDPGLEEGHEEREWFKPIFKVAAETIVEEFWWLLDSDIMPLRRITRSVRGLEGLADTETGTSGSEDLEKVWWSTAPSPERMRKRRRF
;
A
#
# COMPACT_ATOMS: atom_id res chain seq x y z
N MET A 1 43.56 -2.68 -72.17
CA MET A 1 43.30 -1.28 -71.82
C MET A 1 42.09 -1.24 -70.89
N PRO A 2 42.27 -1.03 -69.57
CA PRO A 2 41.18 -0.94 -68.59
C PRO A 2 40.97 0.48 -68.00
N ARG A 3 39.75 0.70 -67.45
CA ARG A 3 39.25 1.77 -66.53
C ARG A 3 38.88 3.14 -67.14
N PRO A 4 37.89 3.89 -66.56
CA PRO A 4 37.50 4.04 -65.14
C PRO A 4 36.05 3.58 -64.83
N SER A 5 35.67 3.05 -63.65
CA SER A 5 35.66 3.56 -62.26
C SER A 5 34.79 4.80 -62.03
N PHE A 6 33.54 4.60 -61.64
CA PHE A 6 32.85 5.44 -60.67
C PHE A 6 32.02 4.53 -59.75
N ALA A 7 32.36 4.59 -58.46
CA ALA A 7 31.49 4.24 -57.36
C ALA A 7 30.55 5.42 -57.14
N GLU A 8 29.26 5.18 -56.94
CA GLU A 8 28.36 6.14 -56.30
C GLU A 8 27.17 5.40 -55.67
N ASP A 9 26.77 5.91 -54.52
CA ASP A 9 26.04 5.29 -53.41
C ASP A 9 24.76 4.53 -53.78
N ALA A 10 24.62 3.33 -53.21
CA ALA A 10 23.32 2.74 -52.95
C ALA A 10 22.75 3.40 -51.68
N PRO A 11 21.54 3.97 -51.70
CA PRO A 11 20.90 4.43 -50.47
C PRO A 11 20.57 3.22 -49.61
N GLU A 12 21.00 3.27 -48.34
CA GLU A 12 20.57 2.34 -47.30
C GLU A 12 19.04 2.26 -47.25
N PRO A 13 18.45 1.08 -46.97
CA PRO A 13 17.03 1.00 -46.73
C PRO A 13 16.70 1.83 -45.49
N ASP A 14 15.92 2.89 -45.69
CA ASP A 14 15.25 3.66 -44.65
C ASP A 14 14.65 2.69 -43.64
N THR A 15 15.35 2.55 -42.52
CA THR A 15 14.80 1.91 -41.34
C THR A 15 13.69 2.85 -40.89
N PRO A 16 12.42 2.42 -40.84
CA PRO A 16 11.38 3.28 -40.29
C PRO A 16 11.79 3.57 -38.86
N GLN A 17 12.22 4.81 -38.62
CA GLN A 17 12.33 5.38 -37.29
C GLN A 17 10.97 5.18 -36.65
N VAL A 18 10.89 4.23 -35.72
CA VAL A 18 9.80 4.12 -34.78
C VAL A 18 9.86 5.41 -33.99
N ALA A 19 9.10 6.41 -34.43
CA ALA A 19 8.73 7.54 -33.62
C ALA A 19 8.10 6.94 -32.37
N THR A 20 8.83 6.98 -31.26
CA THR A 20 8.26 6.77 -29.94
C THR A 20 7.16 7.83 -29.78
N PRO A 21 5.88 7.45 -29.68
CA PRO A 21 4.88 8.42 -29.32
C PRO A 21 5.13 8.74 -27.84
N THR A 22 5.65 9.94 -27.59
CA THR A 22 5.59 10.60 -26.27
C THR A 22 4.12 10.83 -25.96
N THR A 23 3.44 9.79 -25.52
CA THR A 23 2.02 9.83 -25.21
C THR A 23 1.93 10.25 -23.75
N GLN A 24 1.78 11.55 -23.51
CA GLN A 24 1.18 11.96 -22.24
C GLN A 24 -0.16 11.22 -22.12
N PRO A 25 -0.43 10.53 -21.01
CA PRO A 25 -1.70 9.82 -20.86
C PRO A 25 -2.83 10.85 -20.89
N VAL A 26 -3.60 10.86 -21.98
CA VAL A 26 -4.81 11.67 -22.08
C VAL A 26 -5.87 10.98 -21.22
N TYR A 27 -6.03 11.47 -19.99
CA TYR A 27 -7.06 10.96 -19.09
C TYR A 27 -8.45 11.31 -19.61
N SER A 28 -9.39 10.39 -19.45
CA SER A 28 -10.76 10.50 -19.95
C SER A 28 -11.70 9.62 -19.14
N ASP A 29 -12.97 9.56 -19.51
CA ASP A 29 -13.93 8.64 -18.87
C ASP A 29 -13.49 7.18 -18.97
N ALA A 30 -12.63 6.84 -19.94
CA ALA A 30 -12.03 5.51 -20.06
C ALA A 30 -10.95 5.22 -18.99
N SER A 31 -10.43 6.24 -18.29
CA SER A 31 -9.41 6.11 -17.25
C SER A 31 -9.90 5.45 -15.97
N SER A 32 -11.21 5.28 -15.83
CA SER A 32 -11.78 4.40 -14.83
C SER A 32 -12.66 3.37 -15.52
N SER A 33 -12.60 2.16 -15.03
CA SER A 33 -13.57 1.12 -15.40
C SER A 33 -14.89 1.23 -14.62
N TYR A 34 -14.98 2.18 -13.69
CA TYR A 34 -16.20 2.51 -12.97
C TYR A 34 -16.24 3.98 -12.54
N TRP A 35 -17.32 4.68 -12.87
CA TRP A 35 -17.65 5.98 -12.31
C TRP A 35 -18.98 5.89 -11.54
N PRO A 36 -19.07 6.46 -10.32
CA PRO A 36 -20.34 6.56 -9.61
C PRO A 36 -21.42 7.26 -10.45
N PRO A 37 -22.71 7.05 -10.17
CA PRO A 37 -23.77 7.74 -10.88
C PRO A 37 -23.59 9.28 -10.86
N GLY A 38 -23.55 9.89 -12.04
CA GLY A 38 -23.33 11.33 -12.20
C GLY A 38 -21.87 11.78 -12.05
N TRP A 39 -20.93 10.84 -11.93
CA TRP A 39 -19.49 11.08 -12.01
C TRP A 39 -18.95 10.64 -13.36
N ASN A 40 -17.90 11.31 -13.79
CA ASN A 40 -17.10 11.03 -14.97
C ASN A 40 -15.73 11.71 -14.76
N TYR A 41 -14.80 11.56 -15.69
CA TYR A 41 -13.47 12.15 -15.52
C TYR A 41 -13.53 13.67 -15.37
N ASN A 42 -14.40 14.33 -16.14
CA ASN A 42 -14.57 15.78 -16.08
C ASN A 42 -15.13 16.25 -14.72
N ARG A 43 -16.01 15.51 -14.06
CA ARG A 43 -16.45 15.84 -12.71
C ARG A 43 -15.36 15.54 -11.69
N TYR A 44 -14.67 14.43 -11.84
CA TYR A 44 -13.59 14.01 -10.95
C TYR A 44 -12.44 15.02 -10.92
N GLN A 45 -12.01 15.52 -12.09
CA GLN A 45 -10.92 16.49 -12.18
C GLN A 45 -11.25 17.84 -11.51
N HIS A 46 -12.54 18.19 -11.36
CA HIS A 46 -12.98 19.42 -10.71
C HIS A 46 -13.63 19.17 -9.34
N ALA A 47 -13.58 17.94 -8.83
CA ALA A 47 -14.24 17.58 -7.58
C ALA A 47 -13.51 18.22 -6.39
N THR A 48 -14.26 18.84 -5.49
CA THR A 48 -13.72 19.33 -4.22
C THR A 48 -13.58 18.19 -3.21
N ALA A 49 -12.85 18.42 -2.11
CA ALA A 49 -12.76 17.46 -1.01
C ALA A 49 -14.15 17.13 -0.43
N GLU A 50 -15.08 18.09 -0.42
CA GLU A 50 -16.47 17.89 0.01
C GLU A 50 -17.26 17.01 -0.98
N ASP A 51 -17.05 17.18 -2.30
CA ASP A 51 -17.68 16.32 -3.31
C ASP A 51 -17.25 14.86 -3.15
N VAL A 52 -15.95 14.62 -2.92
CA VAL A 52 -15.40 13.26 -2.76
C VAL A 52 -15.85 12.61 -1.45
N THR A 53 -15.94 13.38 -0.36
CA THR A 53 -16.37 12.88 0.96
C THR A 53 -17.89 12.75 1.09
N SER A 54 -18.67 13.42 0.24
CA SER A 54 -20.12 13.26 0.16
C SER A 54 -20.55 11.95 -0.52
N LEU A 55 -19.64 11.28 -1.23
CA LEU A 55 -19.91 9.98 -1.83
C LEU A 55 -20.12 8.92 -0.74
N PRO A 56 -21.10 8.01 -0.92
CA PRO A 56 -21.16 6.81 -0.10
C PRO A 56 -19.83 6.06 -0.18
N VAL A 57 -19.34 5.57 0.96
CA VAL A 57 -18.03 4.90 1.05
C VAL A 57 -17.89 3.76 0.03
N ASP A 58 -18.97 3.00 -0.19
CA ASP A 58 -19.00 1.92 -1.17
C ASP A 58 -18.81 2.41 -2.62
N GLU A 59 -19.30 3.60 -2.96
CA GLU A 59 -19.17 4.20 -4.29
C GLU A 59 -17.77 4.78 -4.50
N LEU A 60 -17.20 5.41 -3.47
CA LEU A 60 -15.82 5.90 -3.48
C LEU A 60 -14.83 4.74 -3.66
N LEU A 61 -15.01 3.63 -2.95
CA LEU A 61 -14.17 2.44 -3.09
C LEU A 61 -14.25 1.81 -4.48
N LYS A 62 -15.44 1.76 -5.09
CA LYS A 62 -15.61 1.28 -6.47
C LYS A 62 -14.94 2.22 -7.48
N MET A 63 -15.03 3.54 -7.27
CA MET A 63 -14.37 4.53 -8.14
C MET A 63 -12.85 4.39 -8.08
N GLN A 64 -12.26 4.34 -6.88
CA GLN A 64 -10.82 4.14 -6.70
C GLN A 64 -10.36 2.80 -7.29
N ALA A 65 -11.11 1.72 -7.08
CA ALA A 65 -10.81 0.43 -7.70
C ALA A 65 -10.93 0.47 -9.23
N GLY A 66 -11.89 1.23 -9.75
CA GLY A 66 -12.12 1.41 -11.18
C GLY A 66 -10.94 2.09 -11.87
N LEU A 67 -10.37 3.12 -11.23
CA LEU A 67 -9.18 3.84 -11.67
C LEU A 67 -7.94 2.93 -11.66
N ARG A 68 -7.72 2.19 -10.56
CA ARG A 68 -6.60 1.24 -10.46
C ARG A 68 -6.66 0.12 -11.49
N ASP A 69 -7.85 -0.34 -11.86
CA ASP A 69 -8.01 -1.42 -12.84
C ASP A 69 -7.54 -1.02 -14.24
N VAL A 70 -7.79 0.24 -14.64
CA VAL A 70 -7.39 0.75 -15.96
C VAL A 70 -5.96 1.30 -15.94
N LEU A 71 -5.63 2.11 -14.94
CA LEU A 71 -4.38 2.87 -14.92
C LEU A 71 -3.25 2.16 -14.17
N GLY A 72 -3.58 1.23 -13.26
CA GLY A 72 -2.65 0.74 -12.24
C GLY A 72 -2.30 1.83 -11.21
N GLU A 73 -1.75 1.46 -10.05
CA GLU A 73 -1.40 2.45 -8.98
C GLU A 73 -0.45 3.56 -9.45
N GLU A 74 0.53 3.24 -10.29
CA GLU A 74 1.43 4.27 -10.86
C GLU A 74 0.66 5.26 -11.75
N GLY A 75 -0.28 4.78 -12.56
CA GLY A 75 -1.14 5.63 -13.37
C GLY A 75 -2.21 6.38 -12.57
N VAL A 76 -2.65 5.85 -11.43
CA VAL A 76 -3.52 6.57 -10.48
C VAL A 76 -2.75 7.71 -9.82
N GLY A 77 -1.49 7.48 -9.43
CA GLY A 77 -0.61 8.54 -8.93
C GLY A 77 -0.35 9.64 -9.97
N GLN A 78 -0.06 9.26 -11.21
CA GLN A 78 0.11 10.21 -12.31
C GLN A 78 -1.18 10.98 -12.65
N LEU A 79 -2.35 10.33 -12.54
CA LEU A 79 -3.65 10.97 -12.71
C LEU A 79 -3.90 12.00 -11.60
N ALA A 80 -3.61 11.65 -10.34
CA ALA A 80 -3.75 12.56 -9.22
C ALA A 80 -2.85 13.80 -9.41
N MET A 81 -1.62 13.60 -9.87
CA MET A 81 -0.71 14.69 -10.22
C MET A 81 -1.26 15.57 -11.34
N HIS A 82 -1.77 14.95 -12.41
CA HIS A 82 -2.35 15.68 -13.55
C HIS A 82 -3.57 16.52 -13.15
N VAL A 83 -4.49 15.96 -12.35
CA VAL A 83 -5.67 16.69 -11.85
C VAL A 83 -5.24 17.87 -10.98
N PHE A 84 -4.23 17.68 -10.13
CA PHE A 84 -3.68 18.75 -9.29
C PHE A 84 -3.05 19.87 -10.14
N GLU A 85 -2.28 19.53 -11.17
CA GLU A 85 -1.69 20.50 -12.10
C GLU A 85 -2.74 21.28 -12.90
N GLU A 86 -3.85 20.64 -13.31
CA GLU A 86 -4.95 21.33 -13.99
C GLU A 86 -5.69 22.28 -13.04
N GLN A 87 -5.96 21.86 -11.81
CA GLN A 87 -6.59 22.72 -10.80
C GLN A 87 -5.73 23.94 -10.47
N GLN A 88 -4.40 23.80 -10.41
CA GLN A 88 -3.50 24.94 -10.26
C GLN A 88 -3.58 25.90 -11.46
N ARG A 89 -3.55 25.37 -12.69
CA ARG A 89 -3.65 26.18 -13.92
C ARG A 89 -4.97 26.95 -14.02
N ASP A 90 -6.06 26.36 -13.55
CA ASP A 90 -7.36 27.03 -13.57
C ASP A 90 -7.48 28.10 -12.47
N ALA A 91 -6.90 27.88 -11.29
CA ALA A 91 -6.82 28.88 -10.22
C ALA A 91 -6.00 30.11 -10.64
N GLU A 92 -4.89 29.90 -11.36
CA GLU A 92 -4.08 30.99 -11.95
C GLU A 92 -4.85 31.79 -13.00
N ARG A 93 -5.75 31.15 -13.75
CA ARG A 93 -6.58 31.81 -14.79
C ARG A 93 -7.74 32.61 -14.22
N THR A 94 -8.32 32.18 -13.10
CA THR A 94 -9.48 32.85 -12.49
C THR A 94 -9.11 34.03 -11.59
N GLY A 95 -7.81 34.27 -11.33
CA GLY A 95 -7.34 35.46 -10.61
C GLY A 95 -7.85 35.54 -9.17
N ASP A 96 -8.09 34.40 -8.54
CA ASP A 96 -8.52 34.35 -7.15
C ASP A 96 -7.32 34.68 -6.25
N GLU A 97 -7.26 35.94 -5.80
CA GLU A 97 -6.12 36.52 -5.05
C GLU A 97 -5.87 35.83 -3.70
N SER A 98 -6.79 34.97 -3.22
CA SER A 98 -6.55 34.13 -2.04
C SER A 98 -5.55 32.98 -2.28
N THR A 99 -5.30 32.64 -3.55
CA THR A 99 -4.32 31.62 -3.99
C THR A 99 -3.04 32.22 -4.58
N ALA A 100 -3.03 33.52 -4.89
CA ALA A 100 -1.92 34.16 -5.60
C ALA A 100 -0.67 34.44 -4.74
N GLU A 101 -0.80 34.50 -3.40
CA GLU A 101 0.38 34.58 -2.51
C GLU A 101 1.13 33.24 -2.41
N THR A 102 0.47 32.12 -2.71
CA THR A 102 1.09 30.79 -2.81
C THR A 102 1.79 30.57 -4.16
N ALA A 103 1.41 31.31 -5.20
CA ALA A 103 1.82 31.08 -6.59
C ALA A 103 3.22 31.60 -6.96
N LYS A 104 3.99 32.18 -6.03
CA LYS A 104 5.39 32.59 -6.30
C LYS A 104 6.44 31.55 -5.92
N LYS A 105 6.04 30.35 -5.51
CA LYS A 105 6.97 29.32 -5.02
C LYS A 105 6.51 27.91 -5.40
N SER A 106 6.64 27.51 -6.66
CA SER A 106 6.37 26.12 -7.06
C SER A 106 7.34 25.62 -8.14
N GLU A 107 8.57 25.34 -7.71
CA GLU A 107 9.18 24.07 -8.13
C GLU A 107 8.23 22.96 -7.62
N ILE A 108 7.91 21.97 -8.46
CA ILE A 108 6.98 20.84 -8.22
C ILE A 108 6.93 20.49 -6.73
N GLU A 109 5.90 20.96 -6.02
CA GLU A 109 5.82 20.82 -4.56
C GLU A 109 5.56 19.35 -4.26
N HIS A 110 6.57 18.65 -3.75
CA HIS A 110 6.50 17.24 -3.37
C HIS A 110 5.31 17.04 -2.42
N MET A 111 4.31 16.26 -2.86
CA MET A 111 3.16 15.93 -2.02
C MET A 111 3.52 14.73 -1.13
N PRO A 112 3.69 14.91 0.19
CA PRO A 112 4.13 13.81 1.04
C PRO A 112 3.05 12.71 1.11
N PRO A 113 3.45 11.45 1.28
CA PRO A 113 2.52 10.32 1.40
C PRO A 113 1.65 10.47 2.65
N ASN A 114 0.48 9.81 2.65
CA ASN A 114 -0.50 9.92 3.74
C ASN A 114 0.08 9.52 5.09
N TRP A 115 0.86 8.43 5.15
CA TRP A 115 1.50 7.99 6.38
C TRP A 115 2.42 9.08 6.97
N LEU A 116 3.14 9.83 6.12
CA LEU A 116 4.08 10.85 6.58
C LEU A 116 3.36 12.12 7.04
N LYS A 117 2.30 12.52 6.31
CA LYS A 117 1.41 13.60 6.76
C LYS A 117 0.80 13.27 8.12
N HIS A 118 0.32 12.04 8.26
CA HIS A 118 -0.30 11.53 9.47
C HIS A 118 0.68 11.47 10.65
N TRP A 119 1.87 10.91 10.42
CA TRP A 119 2.95 10.89 11.40
C TRP A 119 3.33 12.30 11.84
N LYS A 120 3.52 13.23 10.90
CA LYS A 120 3.83 14.63 11.23
C LYS A 120 2.72 15.27 12.06
N GLN A 121 1.47 14.94 11.81
CA GLN A 121 0.33 15.51 12.51
C GLN A 121 0.16 14.97 13.94
N ARG A 122 0.36 13.67 14.17
CA ARG A 122 0.03 13.00 15.45
C ARG A 122 1.24 12.55 16.25
N HIS A 123 2.37 12.29 15.59
CA HIS A 123 3.51 11.53 16.13
C HIS A 123 4.87 12.15 15.85
N GLU A 124 4.93 13.43 15.45
CA GLU A 124 6.19 14.12 15.16
C GLU A 124 7.17 14.01 16.34
N GLY A 125 8.40 13.57 16.05
CA GLY A 125 9.42 13.35 17.07
C GLY A 125 9.25 12.06 17.89
N GLN A 126 8.25 11.22 17.63
CA GLN A 126 7.99 9.98 18.36
C GLN A 126 8.30 8.72 17.55
N THR A 127 8.68 7.66 18.25
CA THR A 127 8.79 6.31 17.69
C THR A 127 7.41 5.81 17.29
N TRP A 128 7.32 5.19 16.12
CA TRP A 128 6.07 4.71 15.55
C TRP A 128 6.26 3.38 14.85
N GLY A 129 5.16 2.64 14.67
CA GLY A 129 5.17 1.37 13.96
C GLY A 129 4.28 0.33 14.60
N MET A 130 4.76 -0.91 14.68
CA MET A 130 3.96 -2.06 15.08
C MET A 130 4.73 -3.01 16.00
N VAL A 131 4.00 -3.67 16.90
CA VAL A 131 4.54 -4.81 17.66
C VAL A 131 4.42 -6.07 16.81
N ALA A 132 5.44 -6.92 16.84
CA ALA A 132 5.45 -8.20 16.17
C ALA A 132 5.91 -9.33 17.10
N PHE A 133 5.19 -10.44 17.13
CA PHE A 133 5.55 -11.61 17.94
C PHE A 133 6.26 -12.66 17.10
N ARG A 134 7.42 -13.13 17.57
CA ARG A 134 8.08 -14.34 17.06
C ARG A 134 7.42 -15.56 17.69
N THR A 135 6.83 -16.43 16.87
CA THR A 135 6.16 -17.65 17.35
C THR A 135 6.76 -18.93 16.79
N ALA A 136 7.75 -18.80 15.91
CA ALA A 136 8.40 -19.90 15.21
C ALA A 136 9.91 -19.66 15.08
N CYS A 137 10.61 -20.69 14.60
CA CYS A 137 12.03 -20.64 14.26
C CYS A 137 12.95 -20.33 15.45
N TYR A 138 12.56 -20.66 16.68
CA TYR A 138 13.39 -20.50 17.88
C TYR A 138 14.59 -21.47 17.92
N ASP A 139 14.49 -22.56 17.16
CA ASP A 139 15.51 -23.59 16.97
C ASP A 139 16.55 -23.24 15.89
N ASP A 140 16.26 -22.25 15.04
CA ASP A 140 17.12 -21.83 13.93
C ASP A 140 17.27 -20.30 13.91
N GLN A 141 18.26 -19.83 14.68
CA GLN A 141 18.53 -18.39 14.85
C GLN A 141 19.07 -17.75 13.55
N GLU A 142 19.85 -18.46 12.76
CA GLU A 142 20.39 -17.94 11.49
C GLU A 142 19.27 -17.67 10.48
N ARG A 143 18.31 -18.60 10.39
CA ARG A 143 17.11 -18.41 9.57
C ARG A 143 16.26 -17.25 10.07
N TRP A 144 16.10 -17.10 11.38
CA TRP A 144 15.39 -15.95 11.96
C TRP A 144 16.06 -14.61 11.61
N GLU A 145 17.37 -14.50 11.78
CA GLU A 145 18.11 -13.27 11.46
C GLU A 145 18.02 -12.93 9.98
N THR A 146 18.07 -13.95 9.12
CA THR A 146 17.88 -13.77 7.67
C THR A 146 16.47 -13.25 7.36
N PHE A 147 15.44 -13.81 8.00
CA PHE A 147 14.06 -13.35 7.88
C PHE A 147 13.90 -11.90 8.34
N ALA A 148 14.36 -11.58 9.55
CA ALA A 148 14.28 -10.22 10.11
C ALA A 148 14.98 -9.19 9.21
N LYS A 149 16.14 -9.56 8.64
CA LYS A 149 16.85 -8.72 7.67
C LYS A 149 16.06 -8.50 6.37
N GLN A 150 15.40 -9.54 5.84
CA GLN A 150 14.57 -9.38 4.65
C GLN A 150 13.31 -8.56 4.94
N VAL A 151 12.63 -8.78 6.07
CA VAL A 151 11.49 -7.97 6.49
C VAL A 151 11.89 -6.50 6.57
N ARG A 152 13.00 -6.19 7.26
CA ARG A 152 13.52 -4.84 7.37
C ARG A 152 13.72 -4.20 5.98
N ARG A 153 14.35 -4.93 5.06
CA ARG A 153 14.52 -4.45 3.68
C ARG A 153 13.19 -4.17 2.98
N ILE A 154 12.16 -4.99 3.20
CA ILE A 154 10.84 -4.83 2.58
C ILE A 154 10.14 -3.58 3.10
N VAL A 155 10.14 -3.37 4.42
CA VAL A 155 9.47 -2.22 5.05
C VAL A 155 10.24 -0.90 4.84
N GLU A 156 11.51 -0.98 4.44
CA GLU A 156 12.30 0.20 4.04
C GLU A 156 12.01 0.66 2.60
N ILE A 157 11.30 -0.13 1.78
CA ILE A 157 11.01 0.21 0.37
C ILE A 157 10.24 1.54 0.23
N PRO A 158 9.18 1.81 1.01
CA PRO A 158 8.47 3.08 0.93
C PRO A 158 9.38 4.27 1.21
N PHE A 159 10.29 4.16 2.18
CA PHE A 159 11.24 5.23 2.48
C PHE A 159 12.24 5.45 1.33
N GLN A 160 12.71 4.37 0.69
CA GLN A 160 13.62 4.47 -0.45
C GLN A 160 12.96 5.11 -1.67
N ARG A 161 11.71 4.74 -1.98
CA ARG A 161 10.99 5.26 -3.15
C ARG A 161 10.77 6.76 -3.06
N ASP A 162 10.45 7.25 -1.86
CA ASP A 162 10.16 8.67 -1.65
C ASP A 162 11.44 9.49 -1.48
N ALA A 163 12.57 8.87 -1.10
CA ALA A 163 13.88 9.50 -1.06
C ALA A 163 14.50 9.79 -2.44
N ASP A 164 14.10 9.03 -3.47
CA ASP A 164 14.53 9.22 -4.87
C ASP A 164 13.82 10.42 -5.54
N GLY A 165 12.75 10.97 -4.92
CA GLY A 165 12.09 12.21 -5.31
C GLY A 165 12.76 13.44 -4.67
N ALA A 166 13.03 14.48 -5.45
CA ALA A 166 13.73 15.68 -5.00
C ALA A 166 13.06 16.37 -3.79
N ASP A 167 13.92 16.94 -2.93
CA ASP A 167 13.63 17.72 -1.71
C ASP A 167 12.94 16.95 -0.56
N VAL A 168 13.63 15.92 -0.08
CA VAL A 168 13.26 15.17 1.13
C VAL A 168 13.35 16.08 2.36
N HIS A 169 12.21 16.57 2.83
CA HIS A 169 12.11 17.38 4.04
C HIS A 169 12.73 16.68 5.26
N GLU A 170 13.31 17.46 6.19
CA GLU A 170 13.99 16.95 7.40
C GLU A 170 13.11 16.00 8.24
N TYR A 171 11.81 16.28 8.32
CA TYR A 171 10.86 15.44 9.05
C TYR A 171 10.65 14.05 8.42
N PHE A 172 10.99 13.85 7.14
CA PHE A 172 10.98 12.53 6.51
C PHE A 172 12.05 11.63 7.11
N LYS A 173 13.30 12.12 7.17
CA LYS A 173 14.42 11.37 7.77
C LYS A 173 14.18 11.11 9.24
N ASP A 174 13.53 12.06 9.92
CA ASP A 174 13.13 11.88 11.29
C ASP A 174 12.12 10.73 11.44
N ALA A 175 11.06 10.73 10.64
CA ALA A 175 10.06 9.65 10.62
C ALA A 175 10.69 8.29 10.28
N GLU A 176 11.51 8.23 9.22
CA GLU A 176 12.22 7.01 8.81
C GLU A 176 13.08 6.45 9.95
N SER A 177 13.86 7.30 10.62
CA SER A 177 14.76 6.88 11.71
C SER A 177 14.02 6.38 12.95
N LYS A 178 12.75 6.74 13.09
CA LYS A 178 11.88 6.43 14.23
C LYS A 178 10.88 5.31 13.95
N PHE A 179 10.83 4.79 12.73
CA PHE A 179 10.00 3.63 12.40
C PHE A 179 10.59 2.35 13.02
N GLU A 180 9.76 1.57 13.71
CA GLU A 180 10.18 0.34 14.37
C GLU A 180 9.11 -0.76 14.24
N ILE A 181 9.55 -1.97 13.84
CA ILE A 181 8.82 -3.20 14.17
C ILE A 181 9.44 -3.75 15.45
N ARG A 182 8.70 -3.63 16.56
CA ARG A 182 9.17 -4.07 17.87
C ARG A 182 8.92 -5.57 18.03
N TRP A 183 9.99 -6.34 17.92
CA TRP A 183 9.93 -7.79 18.07
C TRP A 183 9.84 -8.21 19.54
N VAL A 184 8.83 -9.02 19.84
CA VAL A 184 8.73 -9.75 21.10
C VAL A 184 9.23 -11.17 20.86
N GLU A 185 10.42 -11.44 21.41
CA GLU A 185 11.13 -12.71 21.26
C GLU A 185 11.22 -13.39 22.63
N ASP A 186 10.31 -14.32 22.88
CA ASP A 186 10.28 -15.14 24.08
C ASP A 186 10.05 -16.60 23.64
N PRO A 187 11.00 -17.52 23.89
CA PRO A 187 10.84 -18.93 23.54
C PRO A 187 9.57 -19.59 24.07
N ALA A 188 8.96 -19.07 25.15
CA ALA A 188 7.68 -19.54 25.65
C ALA A 188 6.50 -19.28 24.68
N LEU A 189 6.68 -18.38 23.72
CA LEU A 189 5.68 -18.04 22.70
C LEU A 189 5.75 -18.97 21.47
N ALA A 190 6.65 -19.95 21.47
CA ALA A 190 6.73 -20.96 20.42
C ALA A 190 5.39 -21.72 20.31
N GLY A 191 4.69 -21.54 19.19
CA GLY A 191 3.37 -22.14 18.98
C GLY A 191 2.24 -21.56 19.82
N ALA A 192 2.41 -20.38 20.41
CA ALA A 192 1.35 -19.68 21.16
C ALA A 192 0.10 -19.45 20.29
N THR A 193 -1.07 -19.47 20.94
CA THR A 193 -2.34 -19.17 20.26
C THR A 193 -2.54 -17.67 20.08
N ALA A 194 -3.52 -17.28 19.26
CA ALA A 194 -3.84 -15.86 19.09
C ALA A 194 -4.31 -15.21 20.41
N ASP A 195 -4.97 -15.96 21.29
CA ASP A 195 -5.44 -15.46 22.58
C ASP A 195 -4.28 -15.22 23.55
N ASP A 196 -3.32 -16.16 23.63
CA ASP A 196 -2.10 -15.98 24.44
C ASP A 196 -1.33 -14.71 24.03
N LEU A 197 -1.27 -14.44 22.72
CA LEU A 197 -0.62 -13.25 22.19
C LEU A 197 -1.41 -11.97 22.46
N ARG A 198 -2.74 -12.01 22.45
CA ARG A 198 -3.59 -10.86 22.81
C ARG A 198 -3.40 -10.48 24.27
N ASP A 199 -3.39 -11.45 25.16
CA ASP A 199 -3.15 -11.22 26.59
C ASP A 199 -1.77 -10.57 26.79
N LYS A 200 -0.74 -11.14 26.17
CA LYS A 200 0.63 -10.60 26.23
C LYS A 200 0.73 -9.18 25.64
N PHE A 201 0.04 -8.93 24.53
CA PHE A 201 0.00 -7.61 23.91
C PHE A 201 -0.74 -6.60 24.80
N GLY A 202 -1.84 -7.00 25.43
CA GLY A 202 -2.59 -6.20 26.38
C GLY A 202 -1.75 -5.76 27.57
N ASP A 203 -0.96 -6.67 28.14
CA ASP A 203 -0.07 -6.38 29.28
C ASP A 203 0.96 -5.29 28.95
N MET A 204 1.55 -5.34 27.75
CA MET A 204 2.61 -4.40 27.36
C MET A 204 2.10 -3.11 26.74
N LYS A 205 0.80 -3.06 26.38
CA LYS A 205 0.19 -1.96 25.63
C LYS A 205 0.44 -0.59 26.27
N SER A 206 0.35 -0.51 27.60
CA SER A 206 0.52 0.74 28.35
C SER A 206 1.96 1.30 28.36
N GLU A 207 2.94 0.47 27.99
CA GLU A 207 4.36 0.83 27.93
C GLU A 207 4.82 1.22 26.52
N LEU A 208 3.95 1.03 25.51
CA LEU A 208 4.28 1.34 24.13
C LEU A 208 4.23 2.85 23.85
N PRO A 209 5.12 3.38 22.99
CA PRO A 209 5.00 4.75 22.51
C PRO A 209 3.66 4.96 21.79
N ALA A 210 3.11 6.17 21.86
CA ALA A 210 1.79 6.50 21.29
C ALA A 210 1.72 6.31 19.76
N GLY A 211 2.86 6.33 19.06
CA GLY A 211 2.93 6.05 17.62
C GLY A 211 2.82 4.57 17.24
N PHE A 212 2.73 3.65 18.20
CA PHE A 212 2.51 2.23 17.93
C PHE A 212 1.03 1.91 17.75
N SER A 213 0.73 1.04 16.79
CA SER A 213 -0.62 0.50 16.62
C SER A 213 -1.10 -0.20 17.90
N GLU A 214 -2.23 0.27 18.42
CA GLU A 214 -2.92 -0.29 19.58
C GLU A 214 -4.01 -1.31 19.23
N GLN A 215 -4.43 -1.36 17.96
CA GLN A 215 -5.57 -2.16 17.49
C GLN A 215 -5.14 -3.53 16.95
N VAL A 216 -3.93 -3.62 16.43
CA VAL A 216 -3.40 -4.80 15.75
C VAL A 216 -1.92 -4.98 16.07
N PHE A 217 -1.51 -6.24 16.24
CA PHE A 217 -0.11 -6.67 16.25
C PHE A 217 0.16 -7.68 15.14
N LEU A 218 1.44 -7.84 14.79
CA LEU A 218 1.90 -8.77 13.77
C LEU A 218 2.39 -10.08 14.41
N VAL A 219 2.32 -11.18 13.66
CA VAL A 219 2.80 -12.49 14.11
C VAL A 219 3.66 -13.13 13.01
N ALA A 220 4.87 -13.54 13.38
CA ALA A 220 5.77 -14.31 12.54
C ALA A 220 5.67 -15.80 12.89
N THR A 221 4.81 -16.51 12.16
CA THR A 221 4.70 -17.98 12.17
C THR A 221 5.68 -18.61 11.16
N SER A 222 5.79 -19.94 11.16
CA SER A 222 6.60 -20.68 10.17
C SER A 222 6.20 -20.33 8.73
N ALA A 223 4.90 -20.17 8.45
CA ALA A 223 4.40 -19.81 7.13
C ALA A 223 4.78 -18.38 6.71
N VAL A 224 4.74 -17.42 7.66
CA VAL A 224 5.19 -16.05 7.42
C VAL A 224 6.67 -16.02 7.08
N ILE A 225 7.49 -16.76 7.84
CA ILE A 225 8.93 -16.86 7.61
C ILE A 225 9.22 -17.46 6.23
N ALA A 226 8.54 -18.54 5.87
CA ALA A 226 8.63 -19.15 4.53
C ALA A 226 8.22 -18.16 3.43
N SER A 227 7.12 -17.40 3.62
CA SER A 227 6.63 -16.44 2.62
C SER A 227 7.64 -15.34 2.25
N VAL A 228 8.56 -15.02 3.16
CA VAL A 228 9.62 -14.02 2.94
C VAL A 228 10.88 -14.67 2.39
N LEU A 229 11.27 -15.83 2.93
CA LEU A 229 12.56 -16.46 2.61
C LEU A 229 12.54 -17.27 1.31
N ASP A 230 11.39 -17.86 0.96
CA ASP A 230 11.27 -18.74 -0.21
C ASP A 230 11.07 -17.94 -1.52
N LEU A 231 11.10 -16.59 -1.45
CA LEU A 231 11.05 -15.71 -2.61
C LEU A 231 12.36 -15.76 -3.39
N GLY A 232 12.29 -16.30 -4.60
CA GLY A 232 13.35 -16.17 -5.60
C GLY A 232 13.65 -14.69 -5.92
N GLU A 233 14.81 -14.41 -6.51
CA GLU A 233 15.29 -13.03 -6.73
C GLU A 233 14.28 -12.13 -7.47
N GLY A 234 13.55 -12.66 -8.46
CA GLY A 234 12.50 -11.93 -9.18
C GLY A 234 11.17 -11.78 -8.43
N GLY A 235 10.98 -12.50 -7.32
CA GLY A 235 9.79 -12.44 -6.46
C GLY A 235 9.93 -11.44 -5.30
N ARG A 236 11.12 -10.89 -5.06
CA ARG A 236 11.35 -9.94 -3.98
C ARG A 236 10.85 -8.54 -4.35
N PRO A 237 10.19 -7.83 -3.42
CA PRO A 237 9.73 -6.48 -3.70
C PRO A 237 10.90 -5.50 -3.83
N THR A 238 10.65 -4.46 -4.62
CA THR A 238 11.55 -3.37 -4.95
C THR A 238 10.74 -2.07 -5.05
N THR A 239 11.41 -0.93 -5.13
CA THR A 239 10.77 0.39 -5.34
C THR A 239 9.93 0.47 -6.62
N LYS A 240 10.11 -0.46 -7.56
CA LYS A 240 9.37 -0.56 -8.84
C LYS A 240 8.33 -1.68 -8.85
N SER A 241 8.17 -2.40 -7.75
CA SER A 241 7.23 -3.52 -7.68
C SER A 241 5.80 -3.02 -7.63
N LYS A 242 4.89 -3.71 -8.33
CA LYS A 242 3.45 -3.49 -8.17
C LYS A 242 3.03 -3.96 -6.77
N TRP A 243 2.16 -3.24 -6.09
CA TRP A 243 1.65 -3.63 -4.76
C TRP A 243 0.59 -4.74 -4.79
N TRP A 244 0.54 -5.62 -5.80
CA TRP A 244 -0.46 -6.72 -5.83
C TRP A 244 0.12 -7.95 -6.49
N ARG A 245 1.24 -8.43 -5.96
CA ARG A 245 1.95 -9.59 -6.48
C ARG A 245 1.40 -10.84 -5.81
N THR A 246 1.06 -11.86 -6.60
CA THR A 246 0.52 -13.13 -6.08
C THR A 246 1.52 -13.86 -5.17
N SER A 247 2.81 -13.56 -5.29
CA SER A 247 3.88 -14.09 -4.46
C SER A 247 4.35 -13.09 -3.39
N ALA A 248 3.47 -12.25 -2.88
CA ALA A 248 3.88 -11.23 -1.93
C ALA A 248 4.18 -11.83 -0.55
N PRO A 249 5.29 -11.41 0.09
CA PRO A 249 5.53 -11.75 1.48
C PRO A 249 4.43 -11.12 2.35
N PHE A 250 3.99 -11.86 3.36
CA PHE A 250 2.91 -11.43 4.23
C PHE A 250 3.27 -11.59 5.71
N PHE A 251 2.54 -10.85 6.55
CA PHE A 251 2.43 -11.08 7.98
C PHE A 251 1.04 -11.59 8.32
N LEU A 252 0.92 -12.25 9.47
CA LEU A 252 -0.38 -12.38 10.12
C LEU A 252 -0.61 -11.15 10.99
N ALA A 253 -1.68 -10.42 10.71
CA ALA A 253 -2.20 -9.36 11.54
C ALA A 253 -3.27 -9.95 12.47
N VAL A 254 -3.13 -9.70 13.77
CA VAL A 254 -4.07 -10.13 14.80
C VAL A 254 -4.63 -8.91 15.50
N ALA A 255 -5.96 -8.78 15.49
CA ALA A 255 -6.67 -7.76 16.23
C ALA A 255 -6.49 -7.97 17.73
N ALA A 256 -6.18 -6.89 18.45
CA ALA A 256 -6.01 -6.88 19.90
C ALA A 256 -7.31 -7.24 20.63
N ASP A 257 -8.46 -6.86 20.06
CA ASP A 257 -9.79 -7.25 20.52
C ASP A 257 -10.48 -8.16 19.48
N THR A 258 -11.31 -9.07 19.94
CA THR A 258 -12.15 -9.96 19.11
C THR A 258 -13.57 -9.41 18.92
N ASP A 259 -13.98 -8.42 19.71
CA ASP A 259 -15.27 -7.76 19.53
C ASP A 259 -15.17 -6.60 18.52
N PRO A 260 -15.92 -6.63 17.42
CA PRO A 260 -15.96 -5.52 16.46
C PRO A 260 -16.66 -4.25 16.97
N GLY A 261 -17.16 -4.24 18.22
CA GLY A 261 -17.82 -3.10 18.86
C GLY A 261 -19.21 -2.82 18.27
N LEU A 262 -19.92 -3.86 17.85
CA LEU A 262 -21.25 -3.79 17.23
C LEU A 262 -22.21 -4.78 17.86
N GLU A 263 -23.48 -4.39 17.94
CA GLU A 263 -24.57 -5.24 18.41
C GLU A 263 -24.68 -6.53 17.59
N GLU A 264 -25.16 -7.59 18.24
CA GLU A 264 -25.40 -8.88 17.61
C GLU A 264 -26.45 -8.74 16.48
N GLY A 265 -26.13 -9.26 15.30
CA GLY A 265 -26.98 -9.14 14.09
C GLY A 265 -26.69 -7.93 13.20
N HIS A 266 -25.76 -7.04 13.57
CA HIS A 266 -25.33 -5.95 12.68
C HIS A 266 -24.53 -6.51 11.48
N GLU A 267 -24.89 -6.13 10.25
CA GLU A 267 -24.28 -6.68 9.01
C GLU A 267 -22.74 -6.51 8.96
N GLU A 268 -22.23 -5.36 9.42
CA GLU A 268 -20.78 -5.10 9.47
C GLU A 268 -20.02 -6.01 10.46
N ARG A 269 -20.72 -6.71 11.36
CA ARG A 269 -20.10 -7.62 12.33
C ARG A 269 -19.40 -8.79 11.62
N GLU A 270 -19.95 -9.25 10.49
CA GLU A 270 -19.36 -10.33 9.68
C GLU A 270 -18.15 -9.88 8.85
N TRP A 271 -17.96 -8.57 8.64
CA TRP A 271 -16.83 -8.03 7.89
C TRP A 271 -15.53 -8.04 8.69
N PHE A 272 -15.66 -8.05 10.02
CA PHE A 272 -14.53 -8.10 10.91
C PHE A 272 -13.82 -9.45 10.84
N LYS A 273 -12.53 -9.42 10.53
CA LYS A 273 -11.65 -10.59 10.53
C LYS A 273 -10.57 -10.37 11.60
N PRO A 274 -10.64 -11.05 12.76
CA PRO A 274 -9.72 -10.81 13.86
C PRO A 274 -8.31 -11.33 13.61
N ILE A 275 -8.15 -12.25 12.65
CA ILE A 275 -6.85 -12.74 12.18
C ILE A 275 -6.90 -12.73 10.66
N PHE A 276 -5.93 -12.07 10.02
CA PHE A 276 -5.86 -11.97 8.56
C PHE A 276 -4.43 -11.81 8.08
N LYS A 277 -4.20 -12.11 6.79
CA LYS A 277 -2.90 -11.85 6.17
C LYS A 277 -2.81 -10.40 5.73
N VAL A 278 -1.66 -9.77 5.96
CA VAL A 278 -1.34 -8.41 5.48
C VAL A 278 -0.05 -8.46 4.69
N ALA A 279 -0.02 -7.85 3.51
CA ALA A 279 1.20 -7.79 2.70
C ALA A 279 2.27 -6.96 3.41
N ALA A 280 3.48 -7.50 3.55
CA ALA A 280 4.56 -6.84 4.29
C ALA A 280 4.94 -5.48 3.66
N GLU A 281 4.78 -5.35 2.35
CA GLU A 281 5.04 -4.12 1.58
C GLU A 281 4.12 -2.95 1.96
N THR A 282 2.94 -3.24 2.52
CA THR A 282 1.90 -2.24 2.77
C THR A 282 1.90 -1.73 4.22
N ILE A 283 2.73 -2.31 5.09
CA ILE A 283 2.75 -2.01 6.53
C ILE A 283 2.93 -0.51 6.79
N VAL A 284 3.95 0.07 6.16
CA VAL A 284 4.33 1.49 6.34
C VAL A 284 3.41 2.39 5.52
N GLU A 285 3.27 2.07 4.24
CA GLU A 285 2.63 2.95 3.26
C GLU A 285 1.13 3.12 3.50
N GLU A 286 0.44 2.05 3.92
CA GLU A 286 -1.01 2.07 4.10
C GLU A 286 -1.49 1.59 5.47
N PHE A 287 -1.03 0.43 5.90
CA PHE A 287 -1.67 -0.29 7.00
C PHE A 287 -1.59 0.46 8.33
N TRP A 288 -0.40 0.92 8.72
CA TRP A 288 -0.20 1.59 10.00
C TRP A 288 -1.06 2.87 10.13
N TRP A 289 -1.00 3.76 9.13
CA TRP A 289 -1.72 5.04 9.25
C TRP A 289 -3.23 4.86 9.16
N LEU A 290 -3.73 3.84 8.44
CA LEU A 290 -5.16 3.52 8.45
C LEU A 290 -5.64 3.04 9.81
N LEU A 291 -4.84 2.22 10.51
CA LEU A 291 -5.13 1.81 11.88
C LEU A 291 -5.12 3.01 12.84
N ASP A 292 -4.18 3.93 12.68
CA ASP A 292 -3.99 5.06 13.60
C ASP A 292 -4.88 6.29 13.31
N SER A 293 -5.42 6.42 12.09
CA SER A 293 -6.13 7.64 11.67
C SER A 293 -7.57 7.77 12.12
N ASP A 294 -8.15 6.73 12.71
CA ASP A 294 -9.57 6.66 13.11
C ASP A 294 -10.59 6.89 11.96
N ILE A 295 -10.12 7.13 10.73
CA ILE A 295 -10.93 7.39 9.53
C ILE A 295 -11.77 6.17 9.17
N MET A 296 -11.23 4.97 9.42
CA MET A 296 -11.91 3.71 9.14
C MET A 296 -11.72 2.74 10.30
N PRO A 297 -12.82 2.20 10.89
CA PRO A 297 -12.69 1.19 11.93
C PRO A 297 -12.14 -0.11 11.35
N LEU A 298 -11.40 -0.87 12.18
CA LEU A 298 -10.73 -2.11 11.78
C LEU A 298 -11.66 -3.09 11.03
N ARG A 299 -12.92 -3.21 11.44
CA ARG A 299 -13.93 -4.06 10.75
C ARG A 299 -14.12 -3.72 9.26
N ARG A 300 -13.99 -2.46 8.88
CA ARG A 300 -14.09 -2.02 7.49
C ARG A 300 -12.76 -2.22 6.75
N ILE A 301 -11.63 -2.04 7.44
CA ILE A 301 -10.29 -2.37 6.91
C ILE A 301 -10.22 -3.86 6.52
N THR A 302 -10.77 -4.75 7.35
CA THR A 302 -10.71 -6.21 7.12
C THR A 302 -11.82 -6.77 6.22
N ARG A 303 -12.74 -5.94 5.71
CA ARG A 303 -13.92 -6.40 4.94
C ARG A 303 -13.54 -7.22 3.71
N SER A 304 -12.43 -6.86 3.06
CA SER A 304 -12.06 -7.39 1.75
C SER A 304 -11.10 -8.59 1.81
N VAL A 305 -10.78 -9.11 2.99
CA VAL A 305 -9.78 -10.18 3.15
C VAL A 305 -10.38 -11.45 3.73
N ARG A 306 -9.68 -12.57 3.51
CA ARG A 306 -10.04 -13.84 4.13
C ARG A 306 -9.54 -13.85 5.58
N GLY A 307 -10.46 -14.03 6.51
CA GLY A 307 -10.11 -14.30 7.91
C GLY A 307 -9.56 -15.70 8.10
N LEU A 308 -8.76 -15.87 9.14
CA LEU A 308 -8.25 -17.15 9.62
C LEU A 308 -8.91 -17.47 10.96
N GLU A 309 -9.16 -18.75 11.23
CA GLU A 309 -9.72 -19.22 12.51
C GLU A 309 -8.61 -19.34 13.56
N GLY A 310 -7.38 -19.63 13.13
CA GLY A 310 -6.19 -19.66 13.99
C GLY A 310 -4.88 -19.40 13.25
N LEU A 311 -3.80 -19.29 14.01
CA LEU A 311 -2.45 -19.06 13.47
C LEU A 311 -1.93 -20.26 12.65
N ALA A 312 -2.34 -21.48 13.03
CA ALA A 312 -1.98 -22.73 12.37
C ALA A 312 -2.65 -22.96 11.00
N ASP A 313 -3.72 -22.22 10.68
CA ASP A 313 -4.45 -22.36 9.40
C ASP A 313 -3.61 -21.97 8.19
N THR A 314 -2.49 -21.29 8.42
CA THR A 314 -1.53 -20.95 7.37
C THR A 314 -0.69 -22.13 6.91
N GLU A 315 -0.59 -23.22 7.69
CA GLU A 315 0.25 -24.38 7.38
C GLU A 315 -0.45 -25.43 6.50
N THR A 316 -1.79 -25.43 6.46
CA THR A 316 -2.59 -26.41 5.69
C THR A 316 -2.87 -25.97 4.23
N GLY A 317 -2.42 -24.77 3.85
CA GLY A 317 -2.53 -24.25 2.48
C GLY A 317 -1.53 -24.92 1.55
N THR A 318 -2.02 -25.85 0.72
CA THR A 318 -1.26 -26.48 -0.37
C THR A 318 -0.51 -25.44 -1.20
N SER A 319 0.76 -25.74 -1.51
CA SER A 319 1.67 -24.98 -2.40
C SER A 319 1.07 -24.71 -3.79
N GLY A 320 0.20 -23.71 -3.85
CA GLY A 320 -0.44 -23.19 -5.05
C GLY A 320 -0.70 -21.72 -4.82
N SER A 321 -0.03 -20.88 -5.60
CA SER A 321 -0.31 -19.45 -5.84
C SER A 321 -1.31 -18.86 -4.83
N GLU A 322 -0.82 -18.27 -3.74
CA GLU A 322 -1.72 -17.63 -2.78
C GLU A 322 -2.56 -16.57 -3.50
N ASP A 323 -3.87 -16.81 -3.61
CA ASP A 323 -4.81 -15.86 -4.23
C ASP A 323 -4.67 -14.49 -3.55
N LEU A 324 -4.50 -13.43 -4.35
CA LEU A 324 -4.46 -12.04 -3.89
C LEU A 324 -5.68 -11.64 -3.05
N GLU A 325 -6.78 -12.38 -3.18
CA GLU A 325 -8.02 -12.19 -2.42
C GLU A 325 -7.91 -12.55 -0.94
N LYS A 326 -6.86 -13.28 -0.55
CA LYS A 326 -6.66 -13.73 0.83
C LYS A 326 -5.77 -12.77 1.63
N VAL A 327 -5.08 -11.84 0.97
CA VAL A 327 -4.10 -10.94 1.57
C VAL A 327 -4.64 -9.52 1.57
N TRP A 328 -4.46 -8.82 2.68
CA TRP A 328 -4.73 -7.40 2.78
C TRP A 328 -3.65 -6.62 2.05
N TRP A 329 -4.10 -5.72 1.18
CA TRP A 329 -3.25 -4.84 0.38
C TRP A 329 -3.64 -3.38 0.55
N SER A 330 -4.95 -3.12 0.56
CA SER A 330 -5.54 -1.83 0.83
C SER A 330 -7.00 -2.00 1.25
N THR A 331 -7.69 -0.90 1.50
CA THR A 331 -9.14 -0.87 1.72
C THR A 331 -9.95 -1.25 0.47
N ALA A 332 -9.32 -1.25 -0.71
CA ALA A 332 -9.97 -1.60 -1.96
C ALA A 332 -9.78 -3.09 -2.33
N PRO A 333 -10.73 -3.68 -3.05
CA PRO A 333 -10.58 -5.05 -3.55
C PRO A 333 -9.38 -5.15 -4.50
N SER A 334 -8.66 -6.26 -4.43
CA SER A 334 -7.53 -6.52 -5.34
C SER A 334 -7.98 -6.50 -6.81
N PRO A 335 -7.09 -6.13 -7.76
CA PRO A 335 -7.42 -6.13 -9.18
C PRO A 335 -7.93 -7.49 -9.70
N GLU A 336 -7.43 -8.58 -9.13
CA GLU A 336 -7.88 -9.93 -9.47
C GLU A 336 -9.34 -10.18 -9.06
N ARG A 337 -9.72 -9.77 -7.85
CA ARG A 337 -11.10 -9.85 -7.36
C ARG A 337 -12.06 -9.06 -8.25
N MET A 338 -11.61 -7.90 -8.71
CA MET A 338 -12.38 -7.04 -9.62
C MET A 338 -12.57 -7.71 -10.99
N ARG A 339 -11.53 -8.35 -11.54
CA ARG A 339 -11.62 -9.08 -12.82
C ARG A 339 -12.56 -10.30 -12.74
N LYS A 340 -12.58 -11.03 -11.61
CA LYS A 340 -13.51 -12.16 -11.43
C LYS A 340 -14.96 -11.71 -11.36
N ARG A 341 -15.25 -10.56 -10.72
CA ARG A 341 -16.61 -9.99 -10.63
C ARG A 341 -17.20 -9.56 -11.97
N ARG A 342 -16.40 -9.28 -13.00
CA ARG A 342 -16.88 -8.92 -14.35
C ARG A 342 -17.23 -10.11 -15.24
N ARG A 343 -16.88 -11.34 -14.81
CA ARG A 343 -17.13 -12.57 -15.58
C ARG A 343 -18.46 -13.24 -15.22
N PHE A 344 -19.19 -12.67 -14.27
CA PHE A 344 -20.55 -13.01 -13.90
C PHE A 344 -21.43 -11.79 -14.14
#